data_AF-A0A7V8NMP4-F1
#
_entry.id   AF-A0A7V8NMP4-F1
#
_cell.length_a   1.000
_cell.length_b   1.000
_cell.length_c   1.000
_cell.angle_alpha   90.00
_cell.angle_beta   90.00
_cell.angle_gamma   90.00
#
_symmetry.space_group_name_H-M   'P 1'
#
loop_
_entity.id
_entity.type
_entity.pdbx_description
1 polymer ?
#
loop_
_entity_poly.entity_id
_entity_poly.type
_entity_poly.pdbx_seq_one_letter_code
_entity_poly.pdbx_strand_id
1 'polypeptide(L)'
;MDSSAERYFLGQRIETTISAFLEISSFLEGLPGRKNLIWLSGAFPVGVLPGGEALDPFAGVVDYSPKIHEAVDRMTLSQIAVYPVDIRGLTVDSMFSAANSRVFRTPYALARARAKFFFDLAADHATMKGLAEGSGGHAFYNANGLEHAIATAVEDGANYYTLSYSPLNENFDGRLRKIRVALARKHFSLSYRRSYFADDETKLLQEATKAPFRHIEGAMERGAPLAHEIVFELHVTAEGAPAATTPEQTAELSQFAAFASRKKWVDVQIQRYSFDYWIPVQQLSFTIPSEGLNQANLEFLAMAYDADGTAMCGRLSAGDEAIRGESFEKIRRGNFHARQQLDVPTQAAWLRVAVRDPAENRVGTAEIRLPLRPARQAQ
;
A
#
# COMPACT_ATOMS: atom_id res chain seq x y z
N MET A 1 -18.73 3.59 -32.80
CA MET A 1 -19.14 3.63 -31.38
C MET A 1 -18.91 5.05 -30.90
N ASP A 2 -19.79 5.54 -30.02
CA ASP A 2 -19.91 6.96 -29.70
C ASP A 2 -18.66 7.47 -28.94
N SER A 3 -18.03 8.54 -29.46
CA SER A 3 -16.78 9.09 -28.94
C SER A 3 -16.89 9.66 -27.50
N SER A 4 -18.11 9.83 -27.01
CA SER A 4 -18.43 10.29 -25.66
C SER A 4 -18.19 9.19 -24.61
N ALA A 5 -18.63 7.96 -24.88
CA ALA A 5 -18.48 6.80 -24.00
C ALA A 5 -17.01 6.38 -23.87
N GLU A 6 -16.26 6.36 -24.98
CA GLU A 6 -14.82 6.04 -24.96
C GLU A 6 -14.03 7.02 -24.11
N ARG A 7 -14.36 8.33 -24.17
CA ARG A 7 -13.76 9.37 -23.34
C ARG A 7 -14.10 9.22 -21.85
N TYR A 8 -15.35 8.88 -21.54
CA TYR A 8 -15.77 8.62 -20.15
C TYR A 8 -15.01 7.45 -19.54
N PHE A 9 -14.94 6.30 -20.22
CA PHE A 9 -14.23 5.13 -19.73
C PHE A 9 -12.72 5.35 -19.63
N LEU A 10 -12.12 6.12 -20.54
CA LEU A 10 -10.71 6.51 -20.43
C LEU A 10 -10.46 7.37 -19.18
N GLY A 11 -11.29 8.38 -18.93
CA GLY A 11 -11.20 9.23 -17.74
C GLY A 11 -11.35 8.44 -16.44
N GLN A 12 -12.30 7.52 -16.37
CA GLN A 12 -12.48 6.61 -15.23
C GLN A 12 -11.23 5.74 -15.00
N ARG A 13 -10.64 5.18 -16.06
CA ARG A 13 -9.41 4.38 -15.95
C ARG A 13 -8.21 5.18 -15.45
N ILE A 14 -8.07 6.43 -15.89
CA ILE A 14 -7.02 7.34 -15.40
C ILE A 14 -7.20 7.56 -13.89
N GLU A 15 -8.41 7.96 -13.47
CA GLU A 15 -8.75 8.18 -12.06
C GLU A 15 -8.50 6.94 -11.21
N THR A 16 -9.00 5.76 -11.62
CA THR A 16 -8.76 4.51 -10.90
C THR A 16 -7.28 4.19 -10.77
N THR A 17 -6.49 4.41 -11.82
CA THR A 17 -5.04 4.14 -11.79
C THR A 17 -4.32 5.08 -10.83
N ILE A 18 -4.65 6.37 -10.86
CA ILE A 18 -4.04 7.37 -9.96
C ILE A 18 -4.43 7.10 -8.50
N SER A 19 -5.71 6.84 -8.22
CA SER A 19 -6.18 6.48 -6.89
C SER A 19 -5.48 5.23 -6.36
N ALA A 20 -5.34 4.19 -7.19
CA ALA A 20 -4.59 2.99 -6.80
C ALA A 20 -3.13 3.31 -6.46
N PHE A 21 -2.44 4.16 -7.23
CA PHE A 21 -1.08 4.57 -6.88
C PHE A 21 -1.02 5.36 -5.57
N LEU A 22 -1.98 6.25 -5.31
CA LEU A 22 -2.04 7.00 -4.04
C LEU A 22 -2.27 6.07 -2.84
N GLU A 23 -3.23 5.15 -2.96
CA GLU A 23 -3.54 4.16 -1.91
C GLU A 23 -2.35 3.23 -1.64
N ILE A 24 -1.76 2.65 -2.70
CA ILE A 24 -0.57 1.80 -2.58
C ILE A 24 0.59 2.59 -1.98
N SER A 25 0.79 3.85 -2.40
CA SER A 25 1.86 4.68 -1.85
C SER A 25 1.65 4.97 -0.38
N SER A 26 0.42 5.25 0.03
CA SER A 26 0.06 5.48 1.43
C SER A 26 0.27 4.21 2.27
N PHE A 27 -0.13 3.05 1.76
CA PHE A 27 0.07 1.76 2.42
C PHE A 27 1.57 1.44 2.57
N LEU A 28 2.37 1.65 1.52
CA LEU A 28 3.79 1.31 1.50
C LEU A 28 4.69 2.40 2.10
N GLU A 29 4.19 3.61 2.37
CA GLU A 29 4.96 4.73 2.94
C GLU A 29 5.66 4.33 4.23
N GLY A 30 4.98 3.52 5.03
CA GLY A 30 5.42 3.07 6.32
C GLY A 30 6.50 1.98 6.33
N LEU A 31 6.59 1.21 5.25
CA LEU A 31 7.58 0.14 5.16
C LEU A 31 8.96 0.75 4.91
N PRO A 32 10.04 0.28 5.55
CA PRO A 32 11.38 0.80 5.29
C PRO A 32 11.93 0.30 3.94
N GLY A 33 12.88 1.05 3.38
CA GLY A 33 13.65 0.64 2.21
C GLY A 33 12.93 0.82 0.87
N ARG A 34 13.59 0.33 -0.20
CA ARG A 34 13.08 0.39 -1.57
C ARG A 34 11.98 -0.67 -1.77
N LYS A 35 10.82 -0.29 -2.29
CA LYS A 35 9.73 -1.20 -2.64
C LYS A 35 9.62 -1.31 -4.15
N ASN A 36 9.42 -2.53 -4.65
CA ASN A 36 9.19 -2.74 -6.07
C ASN A 36 7.72 -3.08 -6.29
N LEU A 37 7.02 -2.19 -7.00
CA LEU A 37 5.62 -2.37 -7.41
C LEU A 37 5.58 -2.96 -8.82
N ILE A 38 5.26 -4.24 -8.93
CA ILE A 38 5.06 -4.91 -10.22
C ILE A 38 3.63 -4.62 -10.68
N TRP A 39 3.49 -3.78 -11.72
CA TRP A 39 2.18 -3.32 -12.20
C TRP A 39 1.77 -4.05 -13.47
N LEU A 40 0.90 -5.05 -13.32
CA LEU A 40 0.40 -5.87 -14.42
C LEU A 40 -0.81 -5.19 -15.06
N SER A 41 -0.72 -4.82 -16.34
CA SER A 41 -1.87 -4.24 -17.05
C SER A 41 -1.83 -4.57 -18.54
N GLY A 42 -3.00 -4.67 -19.16
CA GLY A 42 -3.13 -4.81 -20.62
C GLY A 42 -3.21 -3.47 -21.36
N ALA A 43 -3.22 -2.34 -20.64
CA ALA A 43 -3.22 -1.00 -21.21
C ALA A 43 -2.80 0.05 -20.16
N PHE A 44 -2.07 1.07 -20.61
CA PHE A 44 -1.52 2.11 -19.74
C PHE A 44 -2.06 3.46 -20.20
N PRO A 45 -2.97 4.09 -19.43
CA PRO A 45 -3.63 5.28 -19.91
C PRO A 45 -2.62 6.41 -20.14
N VAL A 46 -2.69 7.01 -21.34
CA VAL A 46 -1.86 8.15 -21.73
C VAL A 46 -2.16 9.34 -20.82
N GLY A 47 -1.11 10.04 -20.38
CA GLY A 47 -1.24 11.26 -19.58
C GLY A 47 -0.94 11.10 -18.10
N VAL A 48 -0.56 9.91 -17.61
CA VAL A 48 -0.14 9.67 -16.21
C VAL A 48 1.33 10.06 -15.93
N LEU A 49 2.03 10.65 -16.91
CA LEU A 49 3.46 10.99 -16.79
C LEU A 49 3.68 12.46 -16.41
N PRO A 50 4.56 12.75 -15.43
CA PRO A 50 4.99 14.13 -15.17
C PRO A 50 5.83 14.66 -16.34
N GLY A 51 5.37 15.76 -16.95
CA GLY A 51 6.07 16.45 -18.04
C GLY A 51 6.01 15.77 -19.42
N GLY A 52 5.14 14.77 -19.60
CA GLY A 52 4.83 14.24 -20.93
C GLY A 52 3.86 15.16 -21.68
N GLU A 53 4.15 15.50 -22.93
CA GLU A 53 3.14 16.14 -23.79
C GLU A 53 1.98 15.16 -23.97
N ALA A 54 0.75 15.60 -23.67
CA ALA A 54 -0.44 14.84 -24.04
C ALA A 54 -0.40 14.61 -25.55
N LEU A 55 -0.32 13.35 -25.97
CA LEU A 55 -0.26 12.97 -27.40
C LEU A 55 -1.56 13.31 -28.17
N ASP A 56 -2.57 13.84 -27.48
CA ASP A 56 -3.81 14.32 -28.09
C ASP A 56 -4.14 15.76 -27.64
N PRO A 57 -3.76 16.78 -28.44
CA PRO A 57 -4.10 18.18 -28.19
C PRO A 57 -5.60 18.51 -28.38
N PHE A 58 -6.44 17.55 -28.79
CA PHE A 58 -7.88 17.70 -28.98
C PHE A 58 -8.72 16.92 -27.96
N ALA A 59 -8.09 16.18 -27.05
CA ALA A 59 -8.76 15.61 -25.90
C ALA A 59 -9.02 16.75 -24.90
N GLY A 60 -10.19 17.38 -24.97
CA GLY A 60 -10.67 18.37 -23.99
C GLY A 60 -10.87 17.76 -22.59
N VAL A 61 -9.79 17.30 -22.00
CA VAL A 61 -9.75 16.36 -20.89
C VAL A 61 -9.31 17.08 -19.63
N VAL A 62 -10.01 16.75 -18.55
CA VAL A 62 -9.69 17.10 -17.16
C VAL A 62 -8.18 17.14 -16.95
N ASP A 63 -7.67 18.22 -16.38
CA ASP A 63 -6.26 18.32 -16.03
C ASP A 63 -5.96 17.40 -14.84
N TYR A 64 -5.35 16.26 -15.12
CA TYR A 64 -4.92 15.28 -14.11
C TYR A 64 -3.54 15.59 -13.53
N SER A 65 -2.84 16.60 -14.04
CA SER A 65 -1.46 16.93 -13.62
C SER A 65 -1.33 17.06 -12.10
N PRO A 66 -2.24 17.74 -11.37
CA PRO A 66 -2.13 17.85 -9.92
C PRO A 66 -2.16 16.50 -9.19
N LYS A 67 -3.07 15.59 -9.58
CA LYS A 67 -3.17 14.26 -8.94
C LYS A 67 -2.02 13.34 -9.33
N ILE A 68 -1.47 13.50 -10.53
CA ILE A 68 -0.29 12.77 -10.99
C ILE A 68 0.95 13.24 -10.24
N HIS A 69 1.10 14.57 -10.05
CA HIS A 69 2.18 15.12 -9.24
C HIS A 69 2.13 14.52 -7.83
N GLU A 70 0.96 14.58 -7.18
CA GLU A 70 0.76 13.98 -5.86
C GLU A 70 1.12 12.49 -5.85
N ALA A 71 0.63 11.69 -6.81
CA ALA A 71 0.95 10.26 -6.86
C ALA A 71 2.46 10.02 -7.02
N VAL A 72 3.14 10.81 -7.86
CA VAL A 72 4.59 10.71 -8.08
C VAL A 72 5.37 11.09 -6.81
N ASP A 73 4.95 12.12 -6.10
CA ASP A 73 5.59 12.57 -4.86
C ASP A 73 5.40 11.55 -3.73
N ARG A 74 4.19 10.99 -3.62
CA ARG A 74 3.88 9.95 -2.62
C ARG A 74 4.67 8.67 -2.91
N MET A 75 4.69 8.20 -4.16
CA MET A 75 5.58 7.09 -4.56
C MET A 75 7.05 7.41 -4.30
N THR A 76 7.42 8.69 -4.44
CA THR A 76 8.77 9.19 -4.23
C THR A 76 9.20 9.06 -2.78
N LEU A 77 8.39 9.60 -1.86
CA LEU A 77 8.59 9.52 -0.41
C LEU A 77 8.55 8.07 0.07
N SER A 78 7.63 7.27 -0.46
CA SER A 78 7.49 5.84 -0.15
C SER A 78 8.56 4.96 -0.80
N GLN A 79 9.59 5.51 -1.46
CA GLN A 79 10.68 4.75 -2.09
C GLN A 79 10.21 3.63 -3.03
N ILE A 80 9.11 3.85 -3.75
CA ILE A 80 8.52 2.89 -4.68
C ILE A 80 9.18 3.02 -6.05
N ALA A 81 9.67 1.91 -6.58
CA ALA A 81 10.04 1.73 -7.98
C ALA A 81 8.95 0.92 -8.69
N VAL A 82 8.40 1.47 -9.77
CA VAL A 82 7.30 0.84 -10.52
C VAL A 82 7.89 0.03 -11.68
N TYR A 83 7.44 -1.20 -11.82
CA TYR A 83 7.79 -2.14 -12.88
C TYR A 83 6.54 -2.48 -13.70
N PRO A 84 6.19 -1.65 -14.71
CA PRO A 84 5.08 -1.93 -15.60
C PRO A 84 5.31 -3.19 -16.42
N VAL A 85 4.33 -4.09 -16.46
CA VAL A 85 4.37 -5.30 -17.29
C VAL A 85 3.14 -5.33 -18.19
N ASP A 86 3.36 -5.34 -19.50
CA ASP A 86 2.30 -5.51 -20.50
C ASP A 86 1.92 -6.99 -20.59
N ILE A 87 0.77 -7.34 -20.01
CA ILE A 87 0.28 -8.73 -19.98
C ILE A 87 -0.24 -9.21 -21.34
N ARG A 88 -0.34 -8.33 -22.35
CA ARG A 88 -0.64 -8.74 -23.74
C ARG A 88 0.51 -9.50 -24.37
N GLY A 89 1.71 -9.38 -23.80
CA GLY A 89 2.91 -10.08 -24.26
C GLY A 89 3.44 -9.53 -25.58
N LEU A 90 3.83 -10.43 -26.48
CA LEU A 90 4.26 -10.06 -27.84
C LEU A 90 3.05 -9.63 -28.68
N THR A 91 2.91 -8.32 -28.89
CA THR A 91 1.88 -7.76 -29.76
C THR A 91 2.37 -7.72 -31.20
N VAL A 92 1.67 -8.42 -32.10
CA VAL A 92 1.92 -8.36 -33.54
C VAL A 92 0.95 -7.40 -34.22
N ASP A 93 1.34 -6.87 -35.38
CA ASP A 93 0.44 -6.09 -36.22
C ASP A 93 -0.88 -6.84 -36.40
N SER A 94 -1.99 -6.14 -36.14
CA SER A 94 -3.34 -6.71 -36.22
C SER A 94 -3.63 -7.43 -37.54
N MET A 95 -2.94 -7.08 -38.65
CA MET A 95 -3.07 -7.79 -39.93
C MET A 95 -2.54 -9.22 -39.93
N PHE A 96 -1.55 -9.52 -39.09
CA PHE A 96 -0.95 -10.85 -38.97
C PHE A 96 -1.48 -11.63 -37.76
N SER A 97 -2.40 -11.05 -37.00
CA SER A 97 -3.02 -11.72 -35.84
C SER A 97 -4.08 -12.71 -36.30
N ALA A 98 -3.89 -13.98 -35.94
CA ALA A 98 -4.87 -15.05 -36.20
C ALA A 98 -6.22 -14.84 -35.49
N ALA A 99 -6.24 -14.03 -34.42
CA ALA A 99 -7.45 -13.67 -33.69
C ALA A 99 -8.29 -12.59 -34.39
N ASN A 100 -7.77 -11.98 -35.47
CA ASN A 100 -8.43 -10.87 -36.13
C ASN A 100 -9.35 -11.38 -37.26
N SER A 101 -10.65 -11.53 -36.94
CA SER A 101 -11.70 -11.87 -37.92
C SER A 101 -12.25 -10.65 -38.69
N ARG A 102 -11.64 -9.48 -38.51
CA ARG A 102 -12.13 -8.22 -39.10
C ARG A 102 -11.80 -8.15 -40.59
N VAL A 103 -12.85 -8.15 -41.42
CA VAL A 103 -12.74 -7.87 -42.86
C VAL A 103 -12.77 -6.36 -43.08
N PHE A 104 -11.63 -5.78 -43.49
CA PHE A 104 -11.56 -4.35 -43.84
C PHE A 104 -12.13 -4.14 -45.25
N ARG A 105 -13.24 -3.39 -45.35
CA ARG A 105 -13.97 -3.19 -46.62
C ARG A 105 -13.26 -2.25 -47.60
N THR A 106 -12.29 -1.45 -47.15
CA THR A 106 -11.54 -0.51 -48.00
C THR A 106 -10.06 -0.41 -47.57
N PRO A 107 -9.13 -0.10 -48.50
CA PRO A 107 -7.72 0.15 -48.19
C PRO A 107 -7.52 1.29 -47.17
N TYR A 108 -8.37 2.32 -47.24
CA TYR A 108 -8.33 3.44 -46.30
C TYR A 108 -8.69 3.01 -44.86
N ALA A 109 -9.74 2.20 -44.69
CA ALA A 109 -10.13 1.69 -43.39
C ALA A 109 -9.04 0.80 -42.77
N LEU A 110 -8.37 0.01 -43.60
CA LEU A 110 -7.22 -0.80 -43.18
C LEU A 110 -6.04 0.08 -42.73
N ALA A 111 -5.65 1.06 -43.54
CA ALA A 111 -4.55 1.97 -43.21
C ALA A 111 -4.80 2.73 -41.90
N ARG A 112 -6.04 3.21 -41.70
CA ARG A 112 -6.43 3.90 -40.47
C ARG A 112 -6.39 2.98 -39.24
N ALA A 113 -6.89 1.74 -39.36
CA ALA A 113 -6.86 0.78 -38.26
C ALA A 113 -5.42 0.40 -37.87
N ARG A 114 -4.56 0.19 -38.87
CA ARG A 114 -3.14 -0.09 -38.66
C ARG A 114 -2.41 1.09 -37.99
N ALA A 115 -2.64 2.31 -38.47
CA ALA A 115 -2.07 3.51 -37.88
C ALA A 115 -2.51 3.68 -36.41
N LYS A 116 -3.80 3.43 -36.11
CA LYS A 116 -4.31 3.47 -34.74
C LYS A 116 -3.62 2.43 -33.85
N PHE A 117 -3.48 1.19 -34.31
CA PHE A 117 -2.83 0.13 -33.55
C PHE A 117 -1.40 0.49 -33.15
N PHE A 118 -0.58 0.97 -34.10
CA PHE A 118 0.80 1.38 -33.79
C PHE A 118 0.87 2.61 -32.90
N PHE A 119 -0.06 3.55 -33.07
CA PHE A 119 -0.16 4.72 -32.20
C PHE A 119 -0.48 4.31 -30.76
N ASP A 120 -1.52 3.49 -30.54
CA ASP A 120 -1.92 3.03 -29.21
C ASP A 120 -0.79 2.25 -28.52
N LEU A 121 -0.14 1.33 -29.26
CA LEU A 121 0.98 0.54 -28.74
C LEU A 121 2.17 1.41 -28.34
N ALA A 122 2.54 2.39 -29.17
CA ALA A 122 3.62 3.32 -28.86
C ALA A 122 3.29 4.19 -27.64
N ALA A 123 2.02 4.63 -27.51
CA ALA A 123 1.57 5.45 -26.40
C ALA A 123 1.55 4.68 -25.07
N ASP A 124 1.11 3.41 -25.08
CA ASP A 124 1.19 2.50 -23.93
C ASP A 124 2.66 2.33 -23.50
N HIS A 125 3.56 1.96 -24.43
CA HIS A 125 4.98 1.75 -24.12
C HIS A 125 5.67 3.02 -23.61
N ALA A 126 5.33 4.18 -24.17
CA ALA A 126 5.84 5.46 -23.68
C ALA A 126 5.42 5.73 -22.24
N THR A 127 4.15 5.47 -21.90
CA THR A 127 3.60 5.61 -20.55
C THR A 127 4.30 4.65 -19.58
N MET A 128 4.43 3.37 -19.95
CA MET A 128 5.16 2.39 -19.14
C MET A 128 6.60 2.84 -18.89
N LYS A 129 7.30 3.27 -19.93
CA LYS A 129 8.69 3.74 -19.81
C LYS A 129 8.79 4.95 -18.90
N GLY A 130 7.90 5.93 -19.02
CA GLY A 130 7.93 7.11 -18.17
C GLY A 130 7.67 6.79 -16.70
N LEU A 131 6.74 5.88 -16.38
CA LEU A 131 6.47 5.45 -15.01
C LEU A 131 7.69 4.73 -14.41
N ALA A 132 8.29 3.82 -15.17
CA ALA A 132 9.49 3.10 -14.78
C ALA A 132 10.67 4.08 -14.55
N GLU A 133 10.96 4.96 -15.51
CA GLU A 133 12.09 5.90 -15.43
C GLU A 133 11.89 6.99 -14.36
N GLY A 134 10.64 7.41 -14.10
CA GLY A 134 10.29 8.37 -13.05
C GLY A 134 10.43 7.79 -11.64
N SER A 135 10.25 6.47 -11.49
CA SER A 135 10.32 5.80 -10.19
C SER A 135 11.63 5.03 -9.96
N GLY A 136 12.45 4.84 -11.00
CA GLY A 136 13.68 4.04 -10.95
C GLY A 136 13.47 2.54 -11.13
N GLY A 137 12.34 2.13 -11.71
CA GLY A 137 12.07 0.74 -12.10
C GLY A 137 12.34 0.46 -13.59
N HIS A 138 11.75 -0.62 -14.11
CA HIS A 138 11.92 -1.08 -15.49
C HIS A 138 10.59 -1.49 -16.13
N ALA A 139 10.37 -1.12 -17.39
CA ALA A 139 9.16 -1.47 -18.12
C ALA A 139 9.38 -2.71 -18.98
N PHE A 140 8.50 -3.71 -18.83
CA PHE A 140 8.52 -4.95 -19.58
C PHE A 140 7.33 -4.99 -20.55
N TYR A 141 7.61 -4.88 -21.85
CA TYR A 141 6.60 -4.97 -22.90
C TYR A 141 7.17 -5.75 -24.08
N ASN A 142 6.28 -6.16 -24.99
CA ASN A 142 6.64 -6.90 -26.19
C ASN A 142 7.40 -8.22 -25.90
N ALA A 143 7.11 -8.84 -24.77
CA ALA A 143 7.76 -10.05 -24.29
C ALA A 143 6.76 -10.97 -23.59
N ASN A 144 6.88 -12.28 -23.81
CA ASN A 144 6.03 -13.30 -23.16
C ASN A 144 6.66 -13.84 -21.85
N GLY A 145 7.40 -12.99 -21.12
CA GLY A 145 8.25 -13.41 -20.01
C GLY A 145 7.85 -12.78 -18.68
N LEU A 146 6.63 -13.03 -18.19
CA LEU A 146 6.19 -12.53 -16.88
C LEU A 146 7.11 -13.01 -15.76
N GLU A 147 7.55 -14.27 -15.81
CA GLU A 147 8.52 -14.84 -14.86
C GLU A 147 9.82 -14.02 -14.82
N HIS A 148 10.36 -13.65 -15.99
CA HIS A 148 11.57 -12.83 -16.09
C HIS A 148 11.36 -11.41 -15.55
N ALA A 149 10.20 -10.80 -15.81
CA ALA A 149 9.86 -9.49 -15.26
C ALA A 149 9.81 -9.52 -13.72
N ILE A 150 9.17 -10.54 -13.14
CA ILE A 150 9.08 -10.72 -11.69
C ILE A 150 10.47 -10.99 -11.10
N ALA A 151 11.24 -11.91 -11.68
CA ALA A 151 12.58 -12.25 -11.20
C ALA A 151 13.51 -11.02 -11.21
N THR A 152 13.48 -10.23 -12.29
CA THR A 152 14.28 -9.00 -12.40
C THR A 152 13.87 -7.96 -11.37
N ALA A 153 12.57 -7.75 -11.17
CA ALA A 153 12.08 -6.84 -10.13
C ALA A 153 12.50 -7.31 -8.72
N VAL A 154 12.49 -8.61 -8.44
CA VAL A 154 12.97 -9.14 -7.15
C VAL A 154 14.49 -8.93 -7.00
N GLU A 155 15.27 -9.24 -8.02
CA GLU A 155 16.73 -9.10 -7.99
C GLU A 155 17.18 -7.64 -7.83
N ASP A 156 16.53 -6.71 -8.54
CA ASP A 156 16.76 -5.27 -8.40
C ASP A 156 16.41 -4.76 -6.98
N GLY A 157 15.40 -5.36 -6.35
CA GLY A 157 14.98 -5.02 -4.98
C GLY A 157 15.95 -5.52 -3.93
N ALA A 158 16.61 -6.66 -4.17
CA ALA A 158 17.61 -7.22 -3.29
C ALA A 158 19.00 -6.57 -3.46
N ASN A 159 19.32 -6.06 -4.65
CA ASN A 159 20.63 -5.55 -5.00
C ASN A 159 20.56 -4.10 -5.51
N TYR A 160 20.71 -3.14 -4.61
CA TYR A 160 20.70 -1.72 -4.95
C TYR A 160 21.65 -0.90 -4.09
N TYR A 161 21.96 0.30 -4.57
CA TYR A 161 22.68 1.32 -3.81
C TYR A 161 21.73 2.47 -3.50
N THR A 162 21.79 2.99 -2.28
CA THR A 162 21.12 4.24 -1.90
C THR A 162 22.08 5.41 -2.08
N LEU A 163 21.65 6.41 -2.84
CA LEU A 163 22.37 7.66 -3.03
C LEU A 163 21.46 8.81 -2.58
N SER A 164 21.97 9.64 -1.67
CA SER A 164 21.28 10.85 -1.21
C SER A 164 22.04 12.07 -1.68
N TYR A 165 21.30 13.10 -2.12
CA TYR A 165 21.85 14.41 -2.43
C TYR A 165 20.87 15.48 -1.94
N SER A 166 21.41 16.62 -1.51
CA SER A 166 20.62 17.80 -1.17
C SER A 166 20.82 18.85 -2.26
N PRO A 167 19.75 19.39 -2.87
CA PRO A 167 19.89 20.40 -3.91
C PRO A 167 20.46 21.70 -3.31
N LEU A 168 21.45 22.30 -3.97
CA LEU A 168 21.95 23.63 -3.60
C LEU A 168 20.94 24.75 -3.90
N ASN A 169 19.95 24.46 -4.74
CA ASN A 169 18.87 25.39 -5.08
C ASN A 169 17.69 25.20 -4.14
N GLU A 170 17.55 26.12 -3.18
CA GLU A 170 16.48 26.13 -2.16
C GLU A 170 15.16 26.73 -2.67
N ASN A 171 15.04 27.11 -3.95
CA ASN A 171 13.79 27.63 -4.51
C ASN A 171 12.79 26.51 -4.82
N PHE A 172 12.02 26.09 -3.83
CA PHE A 172 10.96 25.09 -3.96
C PHE A 172 9.68 25.69 -4.57
N ASP A 173 9.72 25.92 -5.89
CA ASP A 173 8.64 26.55 -6.68
C ASP A 173 7.62 25.56 -7.27
N GLY A 174 7.64 24.29 -6.84
CA GLY A 174 6.79 23.20 -7.34
C GLY A 174 7.11 22.75 -8.76
N ARG A 175 8.18 23.26 -9.39
CA ARG A 175 8.55 22.86 -10.75
C ARG A 175 9.29 21.53 -10.77
N LEU A 176 9.12 20.81 -11.88
CA LEU A 176 9.86 19.58 -12.15
C LEU A 176 11.36 19.86 -12.31
N ARG A 177 12.18 19.23 -11.47
CA ARG A 177 13.63 19.24 -11.56
C ARG A 177 14.15 17.88 -12.02
N LYS A 178 15.19 17.87 -12.85
CA LYS A 178 15.79 16.64 -13.39
C LYS A 178 17.00 16.20 -12.59
N ILE A 179 17.12 14.90 -12.40
CA ILE A 179 18.24 14.21 -11.77
C ILE A 179 18.99 13.47 -12.87
N ARG A 180 20.32 13.60 -12.87
CA ARG A 180 21.21 12.86 -13.78
C ARG A 180 22.29 12.16 -12.98
N VAL A 181 22.30 10.84 -13.06
CA VAL A 181 23.39 10.00 -12.55
C VAL A 181 24.20 9.50 -13.73
N ALA A 182 25.53 9.60 -13.62
CA ALA A 182 26.45 9.14 -14.65
C ALA A 182 27.50 8.21 -14.03
N LEU A 183 27.83 7.13 -14.73
CA LEU A 183 28.93 6.26 -14.38
C LEU A 183 30.19 6.67 -15.14
N ALA A 184 31.35 6.51 -14.51
CA ALA A 184 32.64 6.69 -15.18
C ALA A 184 32.84 5.69 -16.34
N ARG A 185 32.27 4.48 -16.22
CA ARG A 185 32.30 3.42 -17.25
C ARG A 185 31.02 3.46 -18.10
N LYS A 186 31.16 3.29 -19.42
CA LYS A 186 30.07 3.50 -20.40
C LYS A 186 29.25 2.26 -20.77
N HIS A 187 29.60 1.08 -20.27
CA HIS A 187 28.97 -0.21 -20.67
C HIS A 187 27.85 -0.68 -19.74
N PHE A 188 27.40 0.16 -18.81
CA PHE A 188 26.37 -0.17 -17.85
C PHE A 188 25.13 0.68 -18.08
N SER A 189 23.96 0.06 -17.88
CA SER A 189 22.67 0.75 -17.80
C SER A 189 22.36 1.10 -16.36
N LEU A 190 21.75 2.26 -16.13
CA LEU A 190 21.33 2.70 -14.81
C LEU A 190 19.80 2.80 -14.74
N SER A 191 19.23 2.21 -13.69
CA SER A 191 17.83 2.41 -13.27
C SER A 191 17.83 3.28 -12.03
N TYR A 192 17.32 4.51 -12.15
CA TYR A 192 17.25 5.49 -11.08
C TYR A 192 16.16 6.52 -11.38
N ARG A 193 15.67 7.18 -10.34
CA ARG A 193 14.71 8.28 -10.46
C ARG A 193 15.31 9.47 -11.20
N ARG A 194 14.67 9.91 -12.27
CA ARG A 194 15.19 10.97 -13.17
C ARG A 194 14.66 12.37 -12.92
N SER A 195 13.68 12.53 -12.03
CA SER A 195 13.12 13.84 -11.71
C SER A 195 12.39 13.84 -10.37
N TYR A 196 12.12 15.02 -9.84
CA TYR A 196 11.30 15.27 -8.67
C TYR A 196 10.64 16.65 -8.79
N PHE A 197 9.52 16.87 -8.12
CA PHE A 197 8.93 18.20 -8.01
C PHE A 197 9.59 18.96 -6.85
N ALA A 198 9.91 20.23 -7.08
CA ALA A 198 10.52 21.10 -6.09
C ALA A 198 9.45 21.63 -5.12
N ASP A 199 8.72 20.74 -4.46
CA ASP A 199 7.65 21.13 -3.54
C ASP A 199 8.19 21.63 -2.21
N ASP A 200 7.35 22.38 -1.48
CA ASP A 200 7.68 22.94 -0.18
C ASP A 200 8.13 21.83 0.79
N GLU A 201 9.43 21.83 1.08
CA GLU A 201 10.09 20.88 1.97
C GLU A 201 9.43 20.84 3.35
N THR A 202 8.93 21.97 3.84
CA THR A 202 8.24 22.07 5.14
C THR A 202 6.96 21.24 5.14
N LYS A 203 6.19 21.31 4.05
CA LYS A 203 4.96 20.55 3.88
C LYS A 203 5.25 19.06 3.74
N LEU A 204 6.27 18.69 2.95
CA LEU A 204 6.70 17.30 2.79
C LEU A 204 7.19 16.70 4.11
N LEU A 205 7.98 17.43 4.90
CA LEU A 205 8.46 16.98 6.21
C LEU A 205 7.31 16.83 7.21
N GLN A 206 6.31 17.73 7.20
CA GLN A 206 5.08 17.58 8.00
C GLN A 206 4.21 16.40 7.58
N GLU A 207 4.22 16.04 6.30
CA GLU A 207 3.53 14.85 5.80
C GLU A 207 4.30 13.57 6.12
N ALA A 208 5.63 13.60 6.03
CA ALA A 208 6.51 12.48 6.36
C ALA A 208 6.51 12.15 7.86
N THR A 209 6.32 13.13 8.75
CA THR A 209 6.14 12.84 10.20
C THR A 209 4.84 12.09 10.50
N LYS A 210 3.86 12.09 9.58
CA LYS A 210 2.64 11.27 9.66
C LYS A 210 2.81 9.88 9.08
N ALA A 211 3.88 9.62 8.30
CA ALA A 211 4.13 8.33 7.66
C ALA A 211 4.19 7.14 8.64
N PRO A 212 4.81 7.25 9.84
CA PRO A 212 4.81 6.17 10.83
C PRO A 212 3.39 5.79 11.30
N PHE A 213 2.50 6.77 11.42
CA PHE A 213 1.10 6.53 11.79
C PHE A 213 0.30 5.96 10.61
N ARG A 214 0.55 6.43 9.38
CA ARG A 214 -0.09 5.85 8.17
C ARG A 214 0.30 4.39 7.93
N HIS A 215 1.51 4.00 8.32
CA HIS A 215 1.97 2.60 8.22
C HIS A 215 1.00 1.67 8.92
N ILE A 216 0.72 1.97 10.19
CA ILE A 216 -0.14 1.13 11.02
C ILE A 216 -1.60 1.28 10.64
N GLU A 217 -2.06 2.47 10.23
CA GLU A 217 -3.42 2.67 9.70
C GLU A 217 -3.70 1.78 8.50
N GLY A 218 -2.85 1.82 7.47
CA GLY A 218 -2.99 0.97 6.29
C GLY A 218 -2.82 -0.51 6.62
N ALA A 219 -1.88 -0.85 7.51
CA ALA A 219 -1.70 -2.24 7.95
C ALA A 219 -2.88 -2.77 8.77
N MET A 220 -3.68 -1.90 9.38
CA MET A 220 -4.90 -2.24 10.13
C MET A 220 -6.17 -2.24 9.27
N GLU A 221 -6.12 -1.88 8.00
CA GLU A 221 -7.28 -2.02 7.11
C GLU A 221 -7.67 -3.50 6.94
N ARG A 222 -8.98 -3.78 6.95
CA ARG A 222 -9.50 -5.13 6.73
C ARG A 222 -9.07 -5.62 5.34
N GLY A 223 -8.50 -6.82 5.29
CA GLY A 223 -8.05 -7.43 4.04
C GLY A 223 -6.73 -6.87 3.49
N ALA A 224 -6.11 -5.90 4.17
CA ALA A 224 -4.75 -5.48 3.84
C ALA A 224 -3.78 -6.66 3.98
N PRO A 225 -2.72 -6.73 3.13
CA PRO A 225 -1.67 -7.72 3.28
C PRO A 225 -1.16 -7.81 4.72
N LEU A 226 -0.86 -9.01 5.19
CA LEU A 226 -0.30 -9.18 6.53
C LEU A 226 1.13 -8.62 6.57
N ALA A 227 1.40 -7.81 7.58
CA ALA A 227 2.73 -7.30 7.87
C ALA A 227 3.52 -8.36 8.66
N HIS A 228 4.76 -8.62 8.25
CA HIS A 228 5.59 -9.69 8.82
C HIS A 228 6.96 -9.16 9.31
N GLU A 229 7.06 -7.85 9.59
CA GLU A 229 8.30 -7.25 10.09
C GLU A 229 8.53 -7.54 11.58
N ILE A 230 7.43 -7.83 12.30
CA ILE A 230 7.43 -8.42 13.64
C ILE A 230 6.63 -9.72 13.56
N VAL A 231 7.30 -10.84 13.74
CA VAL A 231 6.66 -12.16 13.80
C VAL A 231 6.25 -12.44 15.24
N PHE A 232 4.99 -12.85 15.44
CA PHE A 232 4.46 -13.22 16.75
C PHE A 232 3.50 -14.39 16.65
N GLU A 233 3.38 -15.16 17.73
CA GLU A 233 2.27 -16.09 17.92
C GLU A 233 1.13 -15.38 18.65
N LEU A 234 -0.10 -15.71 18.27
CA LEU A 234 -1.31 -15.12 18.83
C LEU A 234 -2.29 -16.22 19.22
N HIS A 235 -2.77 -16.15 20.46
CA HIS A 235 -3.89 -16.94 20.92
C HIS A 235 -5.06 -16.03 21.24
N VAL A 236 -6.23 -16.30 20.65
CA VAL A 236 -7.44 -15.50 20.87
C VAL A 236 -8.50 -16.35 21.53
N THR A 237 -9.04 -15.85 22.64
CA THR A 237 -10.05 -16.55 23.44
C THR A 237 -11.30 -15.70 23.59
N ALA A 238 -12.48 -16.30 23.39
CA ALA A 238 -13.76 -15.69 23.78
C ALA A 238 -13.96 -15.89 25.28
N GLU A 239 -14.08 -14.81 26.04
CA GLU A 239 -14.26 -14.84 27.50
C GLU A 239 -15.74 -14.71 27.87
N GLY A 240 -16.28 -15.74 28.53
CA GLY A 240 -17.68 -15.76 28.94
C GLY A 240 -18.66 -15.82 27.77
N ALA A 241 -19.95 -15.69 28.08
CA ALA A 241 -21.01 -15.61 27.09
C ALA A 241 -21.25 -14.15 26.65
N PRO A 242 -21.73 -13.91 25.42
CA PRO A 242 -22.14 -12.57 25.01
C PRO A 242 -23.19 -11.97 25.95
N ALA A 243 -23.05 -10.68 26.25
CA ALA A 243 -23.96 -9.95 27.15
C ALA A 243 -24.42 -8.64 26.52
N ALA A 244 -25.53 -8.08 27.02
CA ALA A 244 -26.00 -6.78 26.57
C ALA A 244 -24.98 -5.67 26.89
N THR A 245 -24.89 -4.67 26.01
CA THR A 245 -23.99 -3.51 26.17
C THR A 245 -24.26 -2.75 27.47
N THR A 246 -23.20 -2.37 28.18
CA THR A 246 -23.30 -1.39 29.28
C THR A 246 -23.39 0.05 28.73
N PRO A 247 -23.79 1.04 29.54
CA PRO A 247 -23.77 2.45 29.14
C PRO A 247 -22.38 2.95 28.70
N GLU A 248 -21.32 2.48 29.35
CA GLU A 248 -19.93 2.83 29.01
C GLU A 248 -19.53 2.27 27.64
N GLN A 249 -19.81 0.99 27.41
CA GLN A 249 -19.56 0.33 26.11
C GLN A 249 -20.39 0.99 24.99
N THR A 250 -21.61 1.41 25.31
CA THR A 250 -22.46 2.15 24.37
C THR A 250 -21.82 3.48 23.97
N ALA A 251 -21.29 4.23 24.93
CA ALA A 251 -20.61 5.49 24.68
C ALA A 251 -19.32 5.32 23.85
N GLU A 252 -18.56 4.25 24.10
CA GLU A 252 -17.34 3.92 23.34
C GLU A 252 -17.69 3.53 21.89
N LEU A 253 -18.62 2.59 21.69
CA LEU A 253 -19.03 2.14 20.36
C LEU A 253 -19.63 3.26 19.52
N SER A 254 -20.33 4.22 20.14
CA SER A 254 -20.91 5.37 19.43
C SER A 254 -19.88 6.27 18.73
N GLN A 255 -18.59 6.14 19.05
CA GLN A 255 -17.50 6.85 18.37
C GLN A 255 -17.15 6.26 17.00
N PHE A 256 -17.56 5.01 16.74
CA PHE A 256 -17.29 4.32 15.49
C PHE A 256 -18.41 4.55 14.48
N ALA A 257 -18.03 4.70 13.20
CA ALA A 257 -18.97 4.99 12.11
C ALA A 257 -20.12 3.96 12.01
N ALA A 258 -19.84 2.70 12.33
CA ALA A 258 -20.84 1.62 12.36
C ALA A 258 -22.00 1.87 13.35
N PHE A 259 -21.79 2.71 14.37
CA PHE A 259 -22.77 2.97 15.42
C PHE A 259 -23.08 4.46 15.66
N ALA A 260 -22.38 5.39 15.00
CA ALA A 260 -22.50 6.82 15.25
C ALA A 260 -23.93 7.39 15.11
N SER A 261 -24.77 6.80 14.25
CA SER A 261 -26.18 7.21 14.05
C SER A 261 -27.19 6.40 14.86
N ARG A 262 -26.73 5.44 15.67
CA ARG A 262 -27.57 4.45 16.33
C ARG A 262 -28.22 5.01 17.61
N LYS A 263 -29.54 4.82 17.73
CA LYS A 263 -30.35 5.28 18.87
C LYS A 263 -30.85 4.18 19.80
N LYS A 264 -30.83 2.91 19.35
CA LYS A 264 -31.31 1.75 20.10
C LYS A 264 -30.24 0.67 20.14
N TRP A 265 -30.02 0.09 21.32
CA TRP A 265 -28.91 -0.83 21.60
C TRP A 265 -29.36 -2.21 22.10
N VAL A 266 -30.68 -2.45 22.16
CA VAL A 266 -31.29 -3.68 22.72
C VAL A 266 -30.81 -4.95 22.01
N ASP A 267 -30.46 -4.86 20.73
CA ASP A 267 -30.00 -5.95 19.89
C ASP A 267 -28.47 -6.04 19.77
N VAL A 268 -27.72 -5.18 20.47
CA VAL A 268 -26.25 -5.24 20.49
C VAL A 268 -25.81 -6.08 21.69
N GLN A 269 -25.19 -7.22 21.38
CA GLN A 269 -24.52 -8.05 22.37
C GLN A 269 -23.01 -7.89 22.20
N ILE A 270 -22.29 -7.95 23.32
CA ILE A 270 -20.83 -7.80 23.39
C ILE A 270 -20.24 -9.13 23.82
N GLN A 271 -19.27 -9.62 23.05
CA GLN A 271 -18.39 -10.71 23.41
C GLN A 271 -17.03 -10.15 23.77
N ARG A 272 -16.55 -10.43 24.98
CA ARG A 272 -15.16 -10.11 25.36
C ARG A 272 -14.21 -11.10 24.70
N TYR A 273 -13.14 -10.58 24.12
CA TYR A 273 -12.02 -11.37 23.62
C TYR A 273 -10.74 -10.99 24.36
N SER A 274 -9.90 -11.99 24.67
CA SER A 274 -8.52 -11.78 25.05
C SER A 274 -7.55 -12.23 23.96
N PHE A 275 -6.46 -11.49 23.85
CA PHE A 275 -5.36 -11.72 22.92
C PHE A 275 -4.11 -11.93 23.74
N ASP A 276 -3.56 -13.14 23.69
CA ASP A 276 -2.26 -13.45 24.28
C ASP A 276 -1.24 -13.49 23.13
N TYR A 277 -0.20 -12.66 23.22
CA TYR A 277 0.85 -12.48 22.22
C TYR A 277 2.16 -13.08 22.73
N TRP A 278 2.88 -13.77 21.84
CA TRP A 278 4.26 -14.24 22.07
C TRP A 278 5.17 -13.70 20.97
N ILE A 279 6.10 -12.82 21.33
CA ILE A 279 7.01 -12.18 20.37
C ILE A 279 8.45 -12.59 20.69
N PRO A 280 9.21 -13.19 19.74
CA PRO A 280 10.62 -13.50 19.95
C PRO A 280 11.43 -12.23 20.25
N VAL A 281 12.11 -12.22 21.39
CA VAL A 281 12.79 -11.02 21.93
C VAL A 281 13.96 -10.56 21.06
N GLN A 282 14.52 -11.44 20.22
CA GLN A 282 15.59 -11.10 19.28
C GLN A 282 15.14 -10.11 18.19
N GLN A 283 13.83 -9.97 17.99
CA GLN A 283 13.25 -9.01 17.06
C GLN A 283 13.00 -7.64 17.68
N LEU A 284 13.17 -7.48 18.99
CA LEU A 284 12.75 -6.30 19.73
C LEU A 284 13.94 -5.42 20.13
N SER A 285 13.79 -4.12 19.92
CA SER A 285 14.71 -3.10 20.41
C SER A 285 14.21 -2.58 21.77
N PHE A 286 15.06 -2.63 22.78
CA PHE A 286 14.76 -2.13 24.13
C PHE A 286 15.54 -0.85 24.39
N THR A 287 14.86 0.19 24.84
CA THR A 287 15.50 1.40 25.34
C THR A 287 15.75 1.30 26.84
N ILE A 288 16.84 1.93 27.30
CA ILE A 288 17.19 2.04 28.72
C ILE A 288 16.83 3.48 29.16
N PRO A 289 15.71 3.70 29.85
CA PRO A 289 15.43 4.98 30.47
C PRO A 289 16.45 5.26 31.59
N SER A 290 16.74 6.55 31.83
CA SER A 290 17.62 7.01 32.91
C SER A 290 17.21 6.57 34.32
N GLU A 291 15.99 6.04 34.49
CA GLU A 291 15.45 5.51 35.75
C GLU A 291 15.55 3.97 35.89
N GLY A 292 16.24 3.28 34.98
CA GLY A 292 16.75 1.92 35.24
C GLY A 292 15.81 0.74 34.98
N LEU A 293 14.62 0.95 34.40
CA LEU A 293 13.74 -0.12 33.91
C LEU A 293 13.77 -0.16 32.38
N ASN A 294 14.35 -1.21 31.80
CA ASN A 294 14.28 -1.42 30.35
C ASN A 294 12.81 -1.61 29.92
N GLN A 295 12.31 -0.74 29.06
CA GLN A 295 10.94 -0.80 28.52
C GLN A 295 11.00 -1.25 27.05
N ALA A 296 10.17 -2.24 26.70
CA ALA A 296 9.87 -2.51 25.30
C ALA A 296 8.81 -1.50 24.88
N ASN A 297 9.19 -0.53 24.07
CA ASN A 297 8.25 0.47 23.56
C ASN A 297 7.41 -0.17 22.44
N LEU A 298 6.49 -1.08 22.79
CA LEU A 298 5.60 -1.73 21.84
C LEU A 298 4.19 -1.17 21.95
N GLU A 299 3.48 -1.13 20.83
CA GLU A 299 2.06 -0.78 20.75
C GLU A 299 1.26 -2.00 20.26
N PHE A 300 0.15 -2.30 20.93
CA PHE A 300 -0.76 -3.39 20.59
C PHE A 300 -2.09 -2.82 20.13
N LEU A 301 -2.48 -3.12 18.88
CA LEU A 301 -3.72 -2.66 18.30
C LEU A 301 -4.64 -3.85 18.02
N ALA A 302 -5.92 -3.70 18.33
CA ALA A 302 -6.96 -4.64 17.94
C ALA A 302 -8.15 -3.87 17.40
N MET A 303 -8.68 -4.26 16.23
CA MET A 303 -9.83 -3.65 15.57
C MET A 303 -10.79 -4.74 15.11
N ALA A 304 -12.09 -4.55 15.36
CA ALA A 304 -13.12 -5.44 14.84
C ALA A 304 -13.91 -4.74 13.71
N TYR A 305 -14.27 -5.52 12.69
CA TYR A 305 -14.95 -5.05 11.49
C TYR A 305 -16.22 -5.86 11.22
N ASP A 306 -17.21 -5.23 10.59
CA ASP A 306 -18.36 -5.93 10.03
C ASP A 306 -17.99 -6.72 8.76
N ALA A 307 -18.99 -7.31 8.10
CA ALA A 307 -18.77 -8.09 6.88
C ALA A 307 -18.32 -7.24 5.66
N ASP A 308 -18.65 -5.96 5.66
CA ASP A 308 -18.36 -5.01 4.59
C ASP A 308 -17.00 -4.31 4.80
N GLY A 309 -16.42 -4.41 5.99
CA GLY A 309 -15.13 -3.81 6.36
C GLY A 309 -15.26 -2.48 7.08
N THR A 310 -16.44 -2.13 7.59
CA THR A 310 -16.60 -0.97 8.46
C THR A 310 -16.05 -1.28 9.85
N ALA A 311 -15.18 -0.40 10.37
CA ALA A 311 -14.68 -0.51 11.73
C ALA A 311 -15.83 -0.37 12.74
N MET A 312 -15.94 -1.35 13.64
CA MET A 312 -16.99 -1.45 14.65
C MET A 312 -16.51 -1.06 16.05
N CYS A 313 -15.29 -1.45 16.40
CA CYS A 313 -14.63 -1.11 17.65
C CYS A 313 -13.13 -1.33 17.52
N GLY A 314 -12.36 -0.78 18.46
CA GLY A 314 -10.93 -1.03 18.50
C GLY A 314 -10.27 -0.50 19.76
N ARG A 315 -9.05 -0.97 20.01
CA ARG A 315 -8.25 -0.60 21.16
C ARG A 315 -6.78 -0.54 20.79
N LEU A 316 -6.13 0.54 21.21
CA LEU A 316 -4.68 0.67 21.29
C LEU A 316 -4.28 0.47 22.75
N SER A 317 -3.23 -0.32 22.99
CA SER A 317 -2.66 -0.56 24.32
C SER A 317 -1.15 -0.40 24.26
N ALA A 318 -0.60 0.40 25.17
CA ALA A 318 0.85 0.51 25.32
C ALA A 318 1.43 -0.79 25.88
N GLY A 319 2.67 -1.12 25.52
CA GLY A 319 3.34 -2.36 25.92
C GLY A 319 3.36 -2.56 27.43
N ASP A 320 3.61 -1.49 28.19
CA ASP A 320 3.62 -1.51 29.65
C ASP A 320 2.27 -1.90 30.28
N GLU A 321 1.16 -1.54 29.63
CA GLU A 321 -0.18 -1.94 30.05
C GLU A 321 -0.49 -3.40 29.69
N ALA A 322 0.16 -3.93 28.66
CA ALA A 322 -0.04 -5.28 28.15
C ALA A 322 0.87 -6.33 28.83
N ILE A 323 1.92 -5.92 29.55
CA ILE A 323 2.86 -6.81 30.24
C ILE A 323 2.20 -7.43 31.48
N ARG A 324 2.14 -8.77 31.54
CA ARG A 324 1.95 -9.49 32.80
C ARG A 324 3.21 -9.28 33.64
N GLY A 325 3.08 -8.97 34.93
CA GLY A 325 4.16 -8.60 35.88
C GLY A 325 5.32 -9.60 36.08
N GLU A 326 5.95 -10.05 35.00
CA GLU A 326 7.18 -10.83 34.97
C GLU A 326 8.39 -9.90 34.98
N SER A 327 9.43 -10.30 35.69
CA SER A 327 10.70 -9.57 35.75
C SER A 327 11.39 -9.57 34.38
N PHE A 328 11.83 -8.40 33.91
CA PHE A 328 12.50 -8.18 32.61
C PHE A 328 13.61 -9.20 32.27
N GLU A 329 14.36 -9.67 33.28
CA GLU A 329 15.41 -10.69 33.12
C GLU A 329 14.89 -12.05 32.59
N LYS A 330 13.64 -12.40 32.87
CA LYS A 330 12.99 -13.61 32.31
C LYS A 330 12.60 -13.41 30.85
N ILE A 331 12.11 -12.21 30.50
CA ILE A 331 11.74 -11.82 29.14
C ILE A 331 12.95 -11.96 28.22
N ARG A 332 14.14 -11.47 28.63
CA ARG A 332 15.37 -11.50 27.82
C ARG A 332 15.84 -12.90 27.35
N ARG A 333 15.32 -13.97 27.94
CA ARG A 333 15.71 -15.37 27.65
C ARG A 333 14.64 -16.16 26.89
N GLY A 334 13.46 -15.58 26.65
CA GLY A 334 12.31 -16.26 26.02
C GLY A 334 11.56 -15.38 25.02
N ASN A 335 10.23 -15.46 25.04
CA ASN A 335 9.36 -14.58 24.28
C ASN A 335 8.90 -13.41 25.16
N PHE A 336 8.70 -12.25 24.55
CA PHE A 336 7.92 -11.18 25.15
C PHE A 336 6.45 -11.60 25.14
N HIS A 337 5.84 -11.63 26.32
CA HIS A 337 4.45 -12.00 26.50
C HIS A 337 3.62 -10.77 26.82
N ALA A 338 2.59 -10.53 26.00
CA ALA A 338 1.62 -9.47 26.23
C ALA A 338 0.20 -10.02 26.22
N ARG A 339 -0.69 -9.36 26.97
CA ARG A 339 -2.11 -9.65 26.93
C ARG A 339 -2.93 -8.39 26.73
N GLN A 340 -3.85 -8.43 25.78
CA GLN A 340 -4.83 -7.37 25.53
C GLN A 340 -6.24 -7.94 25.64
N GLN A 341 -7.22 -7.08 25.93
CA GLN A 341 -8.64 -7.42 25.88
C GLN A 341 -9.40 -6.40 25.05
N LEU A 342 -10.42 -6.87 24.31
CA LEU A 342 -11.33 -6.04 23.54
C LEU A 342 -12.76 -6.56 23.71
N ASP A 343 -13.68 -5.64 23.97
CA ASP A 343 -15.11 -5.90 24.01
C ASP A 343 -15.68 -5.69 22.60
N VAL A 344 -16.09 -6.78 21.95
CA VAL A 344 -16.43 -6.79 20.51
C VAL A 344 -17.93 -7.04 20.32
N PRO A 345 -18.64 -6.20 19.54
CA PRO A 345 -20.02 -6.47 19.13
C PRO A 345 -20.13 -7.81 18.40
N THR A 346 -21.14 -8.62 18.76
CA THR A 346 -21.33 -9.96 18.16
C THR A 346 -21.63 -9.93 16.66
N GLN A 347 -21.99 -8.77 16.12
CA GLN A 347 -22.16 -8.56 14.68
C GLN A 347 -20.83 -8.43 13.91
N ALA A 348 -19.69 -8.30 14.60
CA ALA A 348 -18.39 -8.27 13.96
C ALA A 348 -18.09 -9.60 13.25
N ALA A 349 -17.63 -9.50 12.01
CA ALA A 349 -17.28 -10.63 11.16
C ALA A 349 -15.77 -10.89 11.12
N TRP A 350 -14.97 -9.86 11.42
CA TRP A 350 -13.52 -9.91 11.34
C TRP A 350 -12.87 -9.17 12.50
N LEU A 351 -11.68 -9.62 12.84
CA LEU A 351 -10.83 -9.07 13.87
C LEU A 351 -9.43 -8.97 13.30
N ARG A 352 -8.84 -7.79 13.37
CA ARG A 352 -7.47 -7.55 12.94
C ARG A 352 -6.68 -7.03 14.12
N VAL A 353 -5.49 -7.58 14.32
CA VAL A 353 -4.58 -7.16 15.38
C VAL A 353 -3.22 -6.80 14.81
N ALA A 354 -2.51 -5.91 15.50
CA ALA A 354 -1.14 -5.56 15.18
C ALA A 354 -0.28 -5.38 16.42
N VAL A 355 1.00 -5.69 16.24
CA VAL A 355 2.08 -5.30 17.13
C VAL A 355 2.94 -4.30 16.38
N ARG A 356 3.21 -3.14 16.97
CA ARG A 356 4.04 -2.10 16.38
C ARG A 356 5.22 -1.76 17.29
N ASP A 357 6.40 -1.68 16.69
CA ASP A 357 7.56 -1.02 17.26
C ASP A 357 7.63 0.40 16.64
N PRO A 358 7.25 1.46 17.39
CA PRO A 358 7.25 2.82 16.90
C PRO A 358 8.66 3.40 16.76
N ALA A 359 9.69 2.80 17.37
CA ALA A 359 11.08 3.29 17.27
C ALA A 359 11.69 2.94 15.91
N GLU A 360 11.43 1.72 15.43
CA GLU A 360 11.88 1.26 14.10
C GLU A 360 10.76 1.31 13.04
N ASN A 361 9.57 1.75 13.43
CA ASN A 361 8.34 1.75 12.65
C ASN A 361 7.95 0.39 12.06
N ARG A 362 8.33 -0.70 12.75
CA ARG A 362 8.06 -2.08 12.31
C ARG A 362 6.69 -2.53 12.76
N VAL A 363 5.99 -3.29 11.91
CA VAL A 363 4.65 -3.79 12.21
C VAL A 363 4.55 -5.29 11.91
N GLY A 364 3.88 -6.01 12.80
CA GLY A 364 3.33 -7.34 12.56
C GLY A 364 1.83 -7.30 12.61
N THR A 365 1.11 -7.96 11.70
CA THR A 365 -0.37 -8.06 11.76
C THR A 365 -0.89 -9.48 11.66
N ALA A 366 -2.09 -9.71 12.18
CA ALA A 366 -2.86 -10.93 11.99
C ALA A 366 -4.35 -10.58 11.78
N GLU A 367 -5.04 -11.37 10.96
CA GLU A 367 -6.48 -11.21 10.70
C GLU A 367 -7.22 -12.53 10.96
N ILE A 368 -8.32 -12.44 11.70
CA ILE A 368 -9.08 -13.57 12.22
C ILE A 368 -10.55 -13.37 11.89
N ARG A 369 -11.20 -14.45 11.47
CA ARG A 369 -12.65 -14.46 11.26
C ARG A 369 -13.39 -14.64 12.59
N LEU A 370 -14.43 -13.83 12.79
CA LEU A 370 -15.36 -13.94 13.91
C LEU A 370 -16.72 -14.49 13.45
N PRO A 371 -17.50 -15.10 14.38
CA PRO A 371 -17.08 -15.51 15.72
C PRO A 371 -16.04 -16.63 15.65
N LEU A 372 -15.25 -16.79 16.72
CA LEU A 372 -14.28 -17.88 16.80
C LEU A 372 -14.98 -19.23 16.67
N ARG A 373 -14.34 -20.18 15.99
CA ARG A 373 -14.85 -21.55 15.94
C ARG A 373 -14.80 -22.14 17.36
N PRO A 374 -15.81 -22.93 17.78
CA PRO A 374 -15.74 -23.66 19.03
C PRO A 374 -14.46 -24.51 19.09
N ALA A 375 -13.78 -24.51 20.23
CA ALA A 375 -12.59 -25.35 20.42
C ALA A 375 -12.99 -26.81 20.14
N ARG A 376 -12.24 -27.50 19.27
CA ARG A 376 -12.42 -28.95 19.11
C ARG A 376 -12.10 -29.58 20.46
N GLN A 377 -13.09 -30.22 21.09
CA GLN A 377 -12.82 -31.08 22.23
C GLN A 377 -11.84 -32.16 21.76
N ALA A 378 -10.65 -32.19 22.36
CA ALA A 378 -9.73 -33.29 22.14
C ALA A 378 -10.43 -34.58 22.58
N GLN A 379 -10.63 -35.51 21.64
CA GLN A 379 -11.05 -36.87 21.95
C GLN A 379 -9.85 -37.69 22.42
#